data_AF-A0A8H6BRR4-F1
#
_entry.id   AF-A0A8H6BRR4-F1
#
_cell.length_a   1.000
_cell.length_b   1.000
_cell.length_c   1.000
_cell.angle_alpha   90.00
_cell.angle_beta   90.00
_cell.angle_gamma   90.00
#
_symmetry.space_group_name_H-M   'P 1'
#
loop_
_entity.id
_entity.type
_entity.pdbx_description
1 polymer ?
#
loop_
_entity_poly.entity_id
_entity_poly.type
_entity_poly.pdbx_seq_one_letter_code
_entity_poly.pdbx_strand_id
1 'polypeptide(L)'
;MHGVPILQTKLLPQERLFWENYNTTTYFTVESAHRPALYLHIAVGLFSVFVFYPISLIFNNLNMGKSYMTMLLIHSSCIVFSLLNYSIFINSIPDLYPGNAYNSMVIILFVTTILQLIFAFIKNIEPGESDGNKYFQLNNQHMRANSSDEESLQSMISPPSTDDVIPSEKPSSSRWFNLLNWGHFFYFLILVPTGVATFCCYGKGNTVFNLLAHFIKGGVFFAYGLLSLSRYCGGFTNKGWAWNHKFIDRTKKQSFWFSLQNKGLWTMEMIESSLILFYGSTNIFWNI
;
A
#
# COMPACT_ATOMS: atom_id res chain seq x y z
N MET A 1 -44.07 -17.49 -23.79
CA MET A 1 -43.86 -16.03 -23.77
C MET A 1 -42.62 -15.75 -22.94
N HIS A 2 -41.47 -15.56 -23.58
CA HIS A 2 -40.22 -15.18 -22.91
C HIS A 2 -39.99 -13.70 -23.27
N GLY A 3 -39.77 -12.85 -22.26
CA GLY A 3 -39.51 -11.41 -22.46
C GLY A 3 -40.53 -10.44 -21.89
N VAL A 4 -41.61 -10.90 -21.22
CA VAL A 4 -42.47 -9.98 -20.45
C VAL A 4 -41.75 -9.54 -19.16
N PRO A 5 -41.79 -8.24 -18.81
CA PRO A 5 -41.25 -7.74 -17.54
C PRO A 5 -41.77 -8.55 -16.35
N ILE A 6 -40.91 -8.91 -15.40
CA ILE A 6 -41.25 -9.79 -14.25
C ILE A 6 -42.48 -9.28 -13.50
N LEU A 7 -42.63 -7.96 -13.34
CA LEU A 7 -43.78 -7.32 -12.69
C LEU A 7 -45.13 -7.56 -13.38
N GLN A 8 -45.13 -7.90 -14.68
CA GLN A 8 -46.34 -8.20 -15.46
C GLN A 8 -46.69 -9.69 -15.44
N THR A 9 -45.87 -10.52 -14.79
CA THR A 9 -46.16 -11.95 -14.60
C THR A 9 -47.06 -12.18 -13.38
N LYS A 10 -47.61 -13.39 -13.26
CA LYS A 10 -48.47 -13.78 -12.13
C LYS A 10 -47.61 -14.05 -10.89
N LEU A 11 -47.34 -12.99 -10.11
CA LEU A 11 -46.55 -13.02 -8.87
C LEU A 11 -47.45 -13.10 -7.63
N LEU A 12 -46.96 -13.76 -6.57
CA LEU A 12 -47.54 -13.66 -5.24
C LEU A 12 -47.37 -12.22 -4.68
N PRO A 13 -48.20 -11.78 -3.72
CA PRO A 13 -48.10 -10.43 -3.16
C PRO A 13 -46.70 -10.08 -2.60
N GLN A 14 -46.05 -11.03 -1.95
CA GLN A 14 -44.70 -10.84 -1.39
C GLN A 14 -43.61 -10.75 -2.47
N GLU A 15 -43.73 -11.56 -3.54
CA GLU A 15 -42.78 -11.52 -4.66
C GLU A 15 -42.90 -10.21 -5.42
N ARG A 16 -44.12 -9.73 -5.64
CA ARG A 16 -44.37 -8.43 -6.26
C ARG A 16 -43.72 -7.30 -5.44
N LEU A 17 -43.93 -7.28 -4.13
CA LEU A 17 -43.29 -6.29 -3.25
C LEU A 17 -41.76 -6.33 -3.34
N PHE A 18 -41.16 -7.51 -3.46
CA PHE A 18 -39.71 -7.64 -3.65
C PHE A 18 -39.27 -6.98 -4.98
N TRP A 19 -39.93 -7.32 -6.08
CA TRP A 19 -39.57 -6.84 -7.41
C TRP A 19 -39.86 -5.34 -7.62
N GLU A 20 -40.91 -4.82 -6.98
CA GLU A 20 -41.22 -3.38 -7.00
C GLU A 20 -40.17 -2.55 -6.26
N ASN A 21 -39.57 -3.11 -5.21
CA ASN A 21 -38.48 -2.47 -4.45
C ASN A 21 -37.09 -2.79 -5.02
N TYR A 22 -36.98 -3.63 -6.05
CA TYR A 22 -35.70 -4.07 -6.60
C TYR A 22 -35.11 -2.97 -7.48
N ASN A 23 -34.06 -2.31 -6.98
CA ASN A 23 -33.36 -1.24 -7.69
C ASN A 23 -31.93 -1.68 -8.07
N THR A 24 -31.65 -1.73 -9.37
CA THR A 24 -30.32 -2.06 -9.93
C THR A 24 -29.50 -0.84 -10.32
N THR A 25 -29.94 0.36 -9.95
CA THR A 25 -29.24 1.60 -10.27
C THR A 25 -27.88 1.65 -9.57
N THR A 26 -26.83 1.76 -10.37
CA THR A 26 -25.44 1.93 -9.94
C THR A 26 -24.91 3.29 -10.37
N TYR A 27 -23.71 3.64 -9.94
CA TYR A 27 -23.04 4.86 -10.40
C TYR A 27 -22.78 4.84 -11.92
N PHE A 28 -22.75 3.68 -12.55
CA PHE A 28 -22.58 3.55 -14.00
C PHE A 28 -23.89 3.72 -14.78
N THR A 29 -25.03 3.40 -14.17
CA THR A 29 -26.32 3.38 -14.86
C THR A 29 -27.23 4.56 -14.52
N VAL A 30 -26.92 5.31 -13.46
CA VAL A 30 -27.65 6.51 -13.08
C VAL A 30 -27.68 7.56 -14.20
N GLU A 31 -28.80 8.28 -14.30
CA GLU A 31 -28.94 9.39 -15.24
C GLU A 31 -28.13 10.60 -14.78
N SER A 32 -27.18 11.04 -15.62
CA SER A 32 -26.33 12.20 -15.36
C SER A 32 -25.77 12.77 -16.67
N ALA A 33 -25.68 14.09 -16.74
CA ALA A 33 -24.99 14.80 -17.81
C ALA A 33 -23.45 14.68 -17.71
N HIS A 34 -22.91 14.34 -16.54
CA HIS A 34 -21.49 14.33 -16.24
C HIS A 34 -20.89 12.92 -16.15
N ARG A 35 -21.50 11.90 -16.77
CA ARG A 35 -20.94 10.53 -16.83
C ARG A 35 -19.49 10.45 -17.32
N PRO A 36 -19.03 11.23 -18.32
CA PRO A 36 -17.63 11.21 -18.72
C PRO A 36 -16.66 11.53 -17.58
N ALA A 37 -17.06 12.35 -16.60
CA ALA A 37 -16.24 12.68 -15.45
C ALA A 37 -16.00 11.45 -14.55
N LEU A 38 -16.99 10.57 -14.38
CA LEU A 38 -16.79 9.29 -13.68
C LEU A 38 -15.74 8.42 -14.38
N TYR A 39 -15.85 8.28 -15.70
CA TYR A 39 -14.89 7.46 -16.45
C TYR A 39 -13.49 8.06 -16.45
N LEU A 40 -13.36 9.38 -16.54
CA LEU A 40 -12.07 10.08 -16.41
C LEU A 40 -11.46 9.89 -15.02
N HIS A 41 -12.27 10.01 -13.96
CA HIS A 41 -11.84 9.73 -12.60
C HIS A 41 -11.26 8.32 -12.48
N ILE A 42 -12.00 7.30 -12.94
CA ILE A 42 -11.59 5.89 -12.88
C ILE A 42 -10.34 5.66 -13.74
N ALA A 43 -10.33 6.08 -15.00
CA ALA A 43 -9.24 5.82 -15.93
C ALA A 43 -7.93 6.48 -15.48
N VAL A 44 -7.98 7.79 -15.17
CA VAL A 44 -6.78 8.53 -14.72
C VAL A 44 -6.34 8.07 -13.33
N GLY A 45 -7.28 7.79 -12.43
CA GLY A 45 -6.99 7.29 -11.09
C GLY A 45 -6.28 5.94 -11.13
N LEU A 46 -6.81 4.97 -11.87
CA LEU A 46 -6.19 3.65 -12.01
C LEU A 46 -4.83 3.74 -12.71
N PHE A 47 -4.72 4.51 -13.79
CA PHE A 47 -3.44 4.68 -14.47
C PHE A 47 -2.37 5.31 -13.57
N SER A 48 -2.75 6.32 -12.79
CA SER A 48 -1.86 6.97 -11.84
C SER A 48 -1.40 6.01 -10.73
N VAL A 49 -2.31 5.20 -10.19
CA VAL A 49 -2.03 4.25 -9.09
C VAL A 49 -1.23 3.04 -9.55
N PHE A 50 -1.52 2.48 -10.72
CA PHE A 50 -0.87 1.24 -11.19
C PHE A 50 0.37 1.48 -12.04
N VAL A 51 0.55 2.68 -12.61
CA VAL A 51 1.68 2.98 -13.49
C VAL A 51 2.57 4.05 -12.91
N PHE A 52 2.07 5.27 -12.70
CA PHE A 52 2.93 6.38 -12.26
C PHE A 52 3.46 6.20 -10.84
N TYR A 53 2.62 5.75 -9.92
CA TYR A 53 3.01 5.60 -8.52
C TYR A 53 4.10 4.54 -8.31
N PRO A 54 4.00 3.30 -8.85
CA PRO A 54 5.05 2.31 -8.71
C PRO A 54 6.36 2.75 -9.37
N ILE A 55 6.29 3.42 -10.52
CA ILE A 55 7.48 4.00 -11.18
C ILE A 55 8.15 5.04 -10.26
N SER A 56 7.37 5.89 -9.59
CA SER A 56 7.91 6.85 -8.61
C SER A 56 8.63 6.13 -7.47
N LEU A 57 8.04 5.07 -6.92
CA LEU A 57 8.67 4.27 -5.85
C LEU A 57 9.96 3.60 -6.32
N ILE A 58 10.01 3.13 -7.56
CA ILE A 58 11.23 2.57 -8.17
C ILE A 58 12.31 3.65 -8.23
N PHE A 59 12.00 4.86 -8.73
CA PHE A 59 12.98 5.95 -8.76
C PHE A 59 13.48 6.37 -7.38
N ASN A 60 12.61 6.35 -6.37
CA ASN A 60 13.03 6.58 -4.98
C ASN A 60 13.98 5.48 -4.49
N ASN A 61 13.72 4.21 -4.80
CA ASN A 61 14.61 3.09 -4.45
C ASN A 61 15.94 3.11 -5.21
N LEU A 62 15.98 3.67 -6.42
CA LEU A 62 17.20 3.86 -7.22
C LEU A 62 17.99 5.13 -6.84
N ASN A 63 17.58 5.87 -5.79
CA ASN A 63 18.16 7.16 -5.40
C ASN A 63 18.16 8.22 -6.51
N MET A 64 17.23 8.12 -7.46
CA MET A 64 17.08 9.07 -8.57
C MET A 64 16.16 10.23 -8.18
N GLY A 65 16.62 11.12 -7.30
CA GLY A 65 15.80 12.17 -6.67
C GLY A 65 15.04 13.08 -7.65
N LYS A 66 15.68 13.52 -8.75
CA LYS A 66 15.05 14.38 -9.77
C LYS A 66 13.91 13.68 -10.52
N SER A 67 14.15 12.45 -10.97
CA SER A 67 13.15 11.64 -11.67
C SER A 67 12.00 11.24 -10.75
N TYR A 68 12.32 10.93 -9.49
CA TYR A 68 11.32 10.67 -8.46
C TYR A 68 10.41 11.89 -8.24
N MET A 69 10.98 13.09 -8.05
CA MET A 69 10.18 14.33 -7.90
C MET A 69 9.28 14.61 -9.08
N THR A 70 9.81 14.42 -10.29
CA THR A 70 9.03 14.64 -11.52
C THR A 70 7.86 13.66 -11.60
N MET A 71 8.09 12.37 -11.37
CA MET A 71 7.02 11.37 -11.38
C MET A 71 6.03 11.54 -10.24
N LEU A 72 6.49 11.95 -9.06
CA LEU A 72 5.61 12.23 -7.93
C LEU A 72 4.67 13.40 -8.27
N LEU A 73 5.17 14.48 -8.89
CA LEU A 73 4.34 15.59 -9.34
C LEU A 73 3.32 15.18 -10.40
N ILE A 74 3.72 14.36 -11.38
CA ILE A 74 2.81 13.80 -12.39
C ILE A 74 1.72 12.98 -11.71
N HIS A 75 2.11 12.05 -10.83
CA HIS A 75 1.18 11.21 -10.06
C HIS A 75 0.19 12.06 -9.25
N SER A 76 0.68 12.99 -8.44
CA SER A 76 -0.16 13.85 -7.60
C SER A 76 -1.10 14.73 -8.44
N SER A 77 -0.63 15.26 -9.58
CA SER A 77 -1.46 16.04 -10.49
C SER A 77 -2.58 15.19 -11.10
N CYS A 78 -2.27 13.97 -11.54
CA CYS A 78 -3.27 13.03 -12.04
C CYS A 78 -4.28 12.62 -10.96
N ILE A 79 -3.84 12.43 -9.71
CA ILE A 79 -4.75 12.16 -8.59
C ILE A 79 -5.68 13.34 -8.35
N VAL A 80 -5.15 14.56 -8.22
CA VAL A 80 -5.99 15.76 -8.01
C VAL A 80 -6.99 15.93 -9.17
N PHE A 81 -6.55 15.78 -10.42
CA PHE A 81 -7.45 15.82 -11.58
C PHE A 81 -8.54 14.75 -11.53
N SER A 82 -8.17 13.53 -11.14
CA SER A 82 -9.11 12.43 -10.95
C SER A 82 -10.13 12.75 -9.84
N LEU A 83 -9.71 13.32 -8.71
CA LEU A 83 -10.60 13.67 -7.60
C LEU A 83 -11.54 14.84 -7.92
N LEU A 84 -11.07 15.82 -8.70
CA LEU A 84 -11.92 16.91 -9.20
C LEU A 84 -13.04 16.36 -10.10
N ASN A 85 -12.71 15.44 -11.01
CA ASN A 85 -13.70 14.78 -11.87
C ASN A 85 -14.71 13.97 -11.04
N TYR A 86 -14.25 13.28 -9.98
CA TYR A 86 -15.15 12.60 -9.06
C TYR A 86 -16.10 13.58 -8.35
N SER A 87 -15.58 14.71 -7.86
CA SER A 87 -16.39 15.73 -7.21
C SER A 87 -17.46 16.30 -8.15
N ILE A 88 -17.13 16.56 -9.42
CA ILE A 88 -18.11 17.01 -10.42
C ILE A 88 -19.21 15.95 -10.61
N PHE A 89 -18.83 14.68 -10.72
CA PHE A 89 -19.79 13.61 -10.95
C PHE A 89 -20.68 13.36 -9.73
N ILE A 90 -20.12 13.21 -8.52
CA ILE A 90 -20.88 12.86 -7.31
C ILE A 90 -21.89 13.94 -6.92
N ASN A 91 -21.57 15.22 -7.17
CA ASN A 91 -22.49 16.33 -6.94
C ASN A 91 -23.57 16.47 -8.02
N SER A 92 -23.45 15.74 -9.15
CA SER A 92 -24.41 15.79 -10.25
C SER A 92 -25.54 14.76 -10.15
N ILE A 93 -25.46 13.82 -9.21
CA ILE A 93 -26.39 12.70 -9.06
C ILE A 93 -27.03 12.71 -7.67
N PRO A 94 -28.24 12.14 -7.50
CA PRO A 94 -28.78 11.90 -6.17
C PRO A 94 -27.87 10.94 -5.38
N ASP A 95 -27.92 11.03 -4.05
CA ASP A 95 -27.13 10.14 -3.19
C ASP A 95 -27.63 8.70 -3.27
N LEU A 96 -26.91 7.87 -4.03
CA LEU A 96 -27.22 6.46 -4.26
C LEU A 96 -26.72 5.53 -3.15
N TYR A 97 -25.76 5.99 -2.34
CA TYR A 97 -25.14 5.18 -1.30
C TYR A 97 -24.72 6.05 -0.10
N PRO A 98 -25.68 6.41 0.76
CA PRO A 98 -25.43 7.26 1.92
C PRO A 98 -24.41 6.62 2.86
N GLY A 99 -23.47 7.43 3.34
CA GLY A 99 -22.45 6.99 4.29
C GLY A 99 -21.42 5.99 3.73
N ASN A 100 -21.26 5.91 2.40
CA ASN A 100 -20.21 5.07 1.82
C ASN A 100 -18.82 5.50 2.30
N ALA A 101 -17.94 4.52 2.54
CA ALA A 101 -16.58 4.78 3.02
C ALA A 101 -15.71 5.49 1.96
N TYR A 102 -16.02 5.30 0.68
CA TYR A 102 -15.23 5.82 -0.44
C TYR A 102 -15.16 7.34 -0.45
N ASN A 103 -16.26 8.04 -0.16
CA ASN A 103 -16.29 9.50 -0.06
C ASN A 103 -15.29 10.02 0.98
N SER A 104 -15.29 9.43 2.18
CA SER A 104 -14.35 9.78 3.24
C SER A 104 -12.90 9.46 2.84
N MET A 105 -12.70 8.33 2.17
CA MET A 105 -11.38 7.92 1.69
C MET A 105 -10.82 8.89 0.64
N VAL A 106 -11.63 9.36 -0.31
CA VAL A 106 -11.20 10.34 -1.31
C VAL A 106 -10.73 11.65 -0.65
N ILE A 107 -11.40 12.11 0.39
CA ILE A 107 -10.98 13.31 1.15
C ILE A 107 -9.63 13.08 1.84
N ILE A 108 -9.46 11.92 2.49
CA ILE A 108 -8.18 11.54 3.11
C ILE A 108 -7.07 11.47 2.05
N LEU A 109 -7.36 10.89 0.88
CA LEU A 109 -6.41 10.82 -0.22
C LEU A 109 -5.97 12.20 -0.68
N PHE A 110 -6.90 13.14 -0.83
CA PHE A 110 -6.59 14.51 -1.22
C PHE A 110 -5.62 15.18 -0.24
N VAL A 111 -5.94 15.14 1.06
CA VAL A 111 -5.09 15.74 2.11
C VAL A 111 -3.71 15.08 2.16
N THR A 112 -3.68 13.75 2.15
CA THR A 112 -2.41 13.00 2.24
C THR A 112 -1.54 13.17 0.99
N THR A 113 -2.12 13.36 -0.20
CA THR A 113 -1.38 13.67 -1.43
C THR A 113 -0.67 15.02 -1.33
N ILE A 114 -1.33 16.03 -0.75
CA ILE A 114 -0.70 17.34 -0.50
C ILE A 114 0.43 17.19 0.53
N LEU A 115 0.19 16.48 1.63
CA LEU A 115 1.22 16.24 2.64
C LEU A 115 2.43 15.51 2.04
N GLN A 116 2.21 14.50 1.20
CA GLN A 116 3.28 13.77 0.54
C GLN A 116 4.15 14.68 -0.32
N LEU A 117 3.56 15.60 -1.09
CA LEU A 117 4.31 16.61 -1.84
C LEU A 117 5.13 17.49 -0.89
N ILE A 118 4.53 18.01 0.18
CA ILE A 118 5.22 18.89 1.14
C ILE A 118 6.44 18.19 1.73
N PHE A 119 6.30 16.97 2.25
CA PHE A 119 7.42 16.22 2.84
C PHE A 119 8.48 15.83 1.80
N ALA A 120 8.07 15.55 0.57
CA ALA A 120 8.98 15.31 -0.53
C ALA A 120 9.80 16.57 -0.88
N PHE A 121 9.19 17.76 -0.91
CA PHE A 121 9.90 19.02 -1.12
C PHE A 121 10.87 19.33 0.03
N ILE A 122 10.43 19.20 1.29
CA ILE A 122 11.28 19.41 2.47
C ILE A 122 12.53 18.50 2.40
N LYS A 123 12.35 17.22 2.09
CA LYS A 123 13.46 16.26 1.93
C LYS A 123 14.45 16.66 0.83
N ASN A 124 14.00 17.31 -0.24
CA ASN A 124 14.90 17.76 -1.32
C ASN A 124 15.62 19.08 -1.01
N ILE A 125 15.11 19.89 -0.08
CA ILE A 125 15.72 21.16 0.34
C ILE A 125 16.73 20.93 1.47
N GLU A 126 16.49 19.94 2.34
CA GLU A 126 17.40 19.60 3.43
C GLU A 126 18.75 19.13 2.84
N PRO A 127 19.89 19.79 3.17
CA PRO A 127 21.19 19.39 2.67
C PRO A 127 21.47 17.98 3.20
N GLY A 128 21.34 16.99 2.32
CA GLY A 128 21.40 15.59 2.71
C GLY A 128 22.73 15.24 3.35
N GLU A 129 22.69 14.74 4.58
CA GLU A 129 23.67 13.79 5.07
C GLU A 129 23.67 12.64 4.06
N SER A 130 24.70 12.57 3.21
CA SER A 130 24.77 11.54 2.18
C SER A 130 24.84 10.20 2.91
N ASP A 131 23.77 9.42 2.87
CA ASP A 131 23.83 8.01 3.26
C ASP A 131 24.58 7.30 2.12
N GLY A 132 25.89 7.54 2.08
CA GLY A 132 26.81 7.12 1.04
C GLY A 132 26.72 5.62 0.92
N ASN A 133 26.34 5.15 -0.27
CA ASN A 133 26.34 3.76 -0.75
C ASN A 133 26.94 2.73 0.24
N LYS A 134 26.17 2.34 1.28
CA LYS A 134 26.55 1.26 2.21
C LYS A 134 26.82 -0.05 1.46
N TYR A 135 26.22 -0.23 0.29
CA TYR A 135 26.43 -1.38 -0.59
C TYR A 135 27.85 -1.44 -1.19
N PHE A 136 28.48 -0.30 -1.50
CA PHE A 136 29.83 -0.29 -2.09
C PHE A 136 30.92 -0.46 -1.01
N GLN A 137 30.65 0.00 0.21
CA GLN A 137 31.60 -0.12 1.33
C GLN A 137 31.77 -1.56 1.82
N LEU A 138 30.72 -2.40 1.76
CA LEU A 138 30.82 -3.81 2.18
C LEU A 138 31.84 -4.61 1.35
N ASN A 139 31.96 -4.32 0.05
CA ASN A 139 32.91 -5.00 -0.84
C ASN A 139 34.36 -4.58 -0.54
N ASN A 140 34.59 -3.30 -0.29
CA ASN A 140 35.92 -2.80 0.07
C ASN A 140 36.37 -3.23 1.48
N GLN A 141 35.44 -3.32 2.43
CA GLN A 141 35.76 -3.74 3.79
C GLN A 141 36.20 -5.22 3.84
N HIS A 142 35.64 -6.06 2.97
CA HIS A 142 36.04 -7.47 2.86
C HIS A 142 37.44 -7.62 2.23
N MET A 143 37.79 -6.76 1.27
CA MET A 143 39.14 -6.73 0.68
C MET A 143 40.20 -6.18 1.63
N ARG A 144 39.83 -5.24 2.51
CA ARG A 144 40.74 -4.64 3.50
C ARG A 144 41.00 -5.54 4.72
N ALA A 145 40.04 -6.40 5.08
CA ALA A 145 40.19 -7.35 6.18
C ALA A 145 41.20 -8.47 5.89
N ASN A 146 41.50 -8.75 4.61
CA ASN A 146 42.54 -9.70 4.21
C ASN A 146 43.96 -9.10 4.21
N SER A 147 44.12 -7.79 4.47
CA SER A 147 45.41 -7.11 4.39
C SER A 147 45.88 -6.50 5.72
N SER A 148 45.19 -6.76 6.83
CA SER A 148 45.38 -6.02 8.10
C SER A 148 45.83 -6.86 9.29
N ASP A 149 46.35 -8.07 9.08
CA ASP A 149 46.84 -8.92 10.18
C ASP A 149 48.16 -8.40 10.82
N GLU A 150 48.76 -7.33 10.30
CA GLU A 150 50.07 -6.81 10.76
C GLU A 150 50.00 -5.53 11.63
N GLU A 151 48.86 -4.86 11.78
CA GLU A 151 48.80 -3.49 12.34
C GLU A 151 48.00 -3.37 13.67
N SER A 152 47.98 -4.44 14.47
CA SER A 152 47.10 -4.57 15.64
C SER A 152 47.73 -4.25 17.01
N LEU A 153 48.92 -3.63 17.06
CA LEU A 153 49.62 -3.38 18.33
C LEU A 153 49.77 -1.89 18.74
N GLN A 154 49.40 -0.91 17.91
CA GLN A 154 49.70 0.50 18.21
C GLN A 154 48.53 1.35 18.76
N SER A 155 47.29 0.83 18.86
CA SER A 155 46.12 1.65 19.20
C SER A 155 45.56 1.50 20.63
N MET A 156 46.26 0.79 21.53
CA MET A 156 45.82 0.58 22.93
C MET A 156 46.19 1.73 23.89
N ILE A 157 46.34 2.98 23.43
CA ILE A 157 46.61 4.11 24.33
C ILE A 157 45.85 5.37 23.90
N SER A 158 44.57 5.45 24.26
CA SER A 158 43.90 6.74 24.45
C SER A 158 42.67 6.61 25.37
N PRO A 159 42.48 7.50 26.37
CA PRO A 159 41.35 7.46 27.29
C PRO A 159 40.04 7.97 26.65
N PRO A 160 38.86 7.56 27.15
CA PRO A 160 37.59 7.98 26.57
C PRO A 160 37.25 9.42 27.00
N SER A 161 37.05 10.30 26.02
CA SER A 161 36.48 11.63 26.26
C SER A 161 34.96 11.48 26.48
N THR A 162 34.53 11.89 27.67
CA THR A 162 33.14 12.19 28.02
C THR A 162 32.59 13.28 27.13
N ASP A 163 31.51 12.99 26.40
CA ASP A 163 30.46 13.92 25.97
C ASP A 163 29.28 13.12 25.40
N ASP A 164 28.59 12.35 26.25
CA ASP A 164 27.29 11.73 25.91
C ASP A 164 26.19 12.80 25.99
N VAL A 165 26.22 13.76 25.08
CA VAL A 165 25.07 14.64 24.81
C VAL A 165 24.08 13.82 24.00
N ILE A 166 23.02 13.33 24.67
CA ILE A 166 21.88 12.69 24.01
C ILE A 166 21.35 13.68 22.94
N PRO A 167 21.49 13.40 21.64
CA PRO A 167 20.95 14.30 20.63
C PRO A 167 19.44 14.25 20.76
N SER A 168 18.79 15.41 20.89
CA SER A 168 17.35 15.48 20.69
C SER A 168 17.09 15.04 19.25
N GLU A 169 16.67 13.80 19.02
CA GLU A 169 16.33 13.29 17.69
C GLU A 169 15.15 14.12 17.16
N LYS A 170 15.45 15.20 16.42
CA LYS A 170 14.44 15.83 15.57
C LYS A 170 13.92 14.73 14.65
N PRO A 171 12.60 14.60 14.47
CA PRO A 171 12.07 13.64 13.52
C PRO A 171 12.58 14.02 12.13
N SER A 172 13.55 13.25 11.63
CA SER A 172 14.09 13.42 10.28
C SER A 172 12.92 13.41 9.28
N SER A 173 12.84 14.44 8.44
CA SER A 173 11.86 14.56 7.35
C SER A 173 11.77 13.28 6.51
N SER A 174 12.89 12.55 6.41
CA SER A 174 13.03 11.23 5.78
C SER A 174 12.08 10.16 6.36
N ARG A 175 11.84 10.15 7.68
CA ARG A 175 10.93 9.17 8.31
C ARG A 175 9.49 9.38 7.85
N TRP A 176 9.01 10.61 7.88
CA TRP A 176 7.65 10.96 7.45
C TRP A 176 7.45 10.78 5.96
N PHE A 177 8.46 11.15 5.16
CA PHE A 177 8.50 10.89 3.73
C PHE A 177 8.36 9.39 3.40
N ASN A 178 9.15 8.54 4.07
CA ASN A 178 9.09 7.10 3.86
C ASN A 178 7.75 6.53 4.34
N LEU A 179 7.24 7.01 5.48
CA LEU A 179 5.94 6.60 6.00
C LEU A 179 4.82 6.91 5.00
N LEU A 180 4.81 8.10 4.39
CA LEU A 180 3.78 8.49 3.42
C LEU A 180 3.88 7.69 2.12
N ASN A 181 5.09 7.43 1.61
CA ASN A 181 5.25 6.62 0.40
C ASN A 181 4.75 5.17 0.62
N TRP A 182 5.14 4.53 1.73
CA TRP A 182 4.64 3.20 2.05
C TRP A 182 3.15 3.23 2.43
N GLY A 183 2.72 4.25 3.16
CA GLY A 183 1.34 4.47 3.56
C GLY A 183 0.41 4.57 2.37
N HIS A 184 0.73 5.41 1.38
CA HIS A 184 -0.06 5.54 0.15
C HIS A 184 -0.09 4.25 -0.66
N PHE A 185 1.02 3.51 -0.72
CA PHE A 185 1.04 2.21 -1.40
C PHE A 185 -0.01 1.26 -0.83
N PHE A 186 -0.03 1.07 0.49
CA PHE A 186 -1.03 0.23 1.15
C PHE A 186 -2.43 0.82 1.09
N TYR A 187 -2.53 2.15 1.17
CA TYR A 187 -3.79 2.85 1.07
C TYR A 187 -4.48 2.60 -0.28
N PHE A 188 -3.72 2.63 -1.38
CA PHE A 188 -4.25 2.36 -2.72
C PHE A 188 -4.75 0.92 -2.88
N LEU A 189 -4.10 -0.05 -2.23
CA LEU A 189 -4.56 -1.46 -2.22
C LEU A 189 -5.95 -1.62 -1.59
N ILE A 190 -6.31 -0.75 -0.64
CA ILE A 190 -7.62 -0.75 0.01
C ILE A 190 -8.60 0.14 -0.77
N LEU A 191 -8.15 1.30 -1.23
CA LEU A 191 -8.98 2.28 -1.94
C LEU A 191 -9.58 1.73 -3.23
N VAL A 192 -8.78 1.06 -4.07
CA VAL A 192 -9.24 0.59 -5.39
C VAL A 192 -10.42 -0.39 -5.24
N PRO A 193 -10.34 -1.43 -4.39
CA PRO A 193 -11.47 -2.32 -4.22
C PRO A 193 -12.66 -1.70 -3.49
N THR A 194 -12.44 -0.79 -2.54
CA THR A 194 -13.53 -0.02 -1.93
C THR A 194 -14.25 0.85 -2.97
N GLY A 195 -13.53 1.43 -3.92
CA GLY A 195 -14.10 2.16 -5.06
C GLY A 195 -14.93 1.26 -5.97
N VAL A 196 -14.42 0.08 -6.33
CA VAL A 196 -15.18 -0.92 -7.13
C VAL A 196 -16.47 -1.32 -6.41
N ALA A 197 -16.39 -1.64 -5.12
CA ALA A 197 -17.57 -1.99 -4.31
C ALA A 197 -18.59 -0.84 -4.27
N THR A 198 -18.13 0.40 -4.11
CA THR A 198 -19.01 1.57 -4.04
C THR A 198 -19.65 1.88 -5.37
N PHE A 199 -18.89 1.93 -6.47
CA PHE A 199 -19.42 2.26 -7.80
C PHE A 199 -20.40 1.22 -8.32
N CYS A 200 -20.18 -0.06 -8.00
CA CYS A 200 -21.12 -1.13 -8.30
C CYS A 200 -22.28 -1.23 -7.29
N CYS A 201 -22.33 -0.38 -6.25
CA CYS A 201 -23.32 -0.43 -5.19
C CYS A 201 -23.40 -1.79 -4.46
N TYR A 202 -22.27 -2.47 -4.30
CA TYR A 202 -22.21 -3.75 -3.57
C TYR A 202 -22.28 -3.55 -2.06
N GLY A 203 -22.86 -4.53 -1.37
CA GLY A 203 -22.85 -4.56 0.09
C GLY A 203 -23.80 -3.55 0.74
N LYS A 204 -25.02 -3.36 0.20
CA LYS A 204 -26.04 -2.54 0.87
C LYS A 204 -26.73 -3.31 2.00
N GLY A 205 -26.97 -2.64 3.13
CA GLY A 205 -27.70 -3.20 4.29
C GLY A 205 -27.05 -4.47 4.87
N ASN A 206 -27.83 -5.53 5.04
CA ASN A 206 -27.36 -6.78 5.66
C ASN A 206 -26.28 -7.52 4.84
N THR A 207 -26.02 -7.11 3.60
CA THR A 207 -24.99 -7.73 2.74
C THR A 207 -23.59 -7.11 2.92
N VAL A 208 -23.45 -6.01 3.68
CA VAL A 208 -22.14 -5.36 3.96
C VAL A 208 -21.15 -6.38 4.50
N PHE A 209 -21.59 -7.12 5.52
CA PHE A 209 -20.75 -8.14 6.13
C PHE A 209 -20.38 -9.16 5.06
N ASN A 210 -21.34 -9.83 4.42
CA ASN A 210 -21.02 -10.89 3.45
C ASN A 210 -19.98 -10.46 2.40
N LEU A 211 -20.08 -9.22 1.89
CA LEU A 211 -19.10 -8.64 0.99
C LEU A 211 -17.71 -8.50 1.65
N LEU A 212 -17.65 -7.97 2.87
CA LEU A 212 -16.41 -7.84 3.64
C LEU A 212 -15.72 -9.19 3.86
N ALA A 213 -16.47 -10.25 4.14
CA ALA A 213 -15.94 -11.62 4.26
C ALA A 213 -15.20 -12.05 2.98
N HIS A 214 -15.87 -11.89 1.84
CA HIS A 214 -15.30 -12.23 0.53
C HIS A 214 -14.05 -11.40 0.24
N PHE A 215 -14.06 -10.14 0.63
CA PHE A 215 -12.93 -9.24 0.46
C PHE A 215 -11.73 -9.64 1.32
N ILE A 216 -11.95 -10.00 2.59
CA ILE A 216 -10.89 -10.51 3.48
C ILE A 216 -10.34 -11.83 2.94
N LYS A 217 -11.22 -12.77 2.58
CA LYS A 217 -10.84 -14.06 2.02
C LYS A 217 -10.00 -13.90 0.75
N GLY A 218 -10.45 -13.08 -0.20
CA GLY A 218 -9.72 -12.79 -1.43
C GLY A 218 -8.41 -12.03 -1.20
N GLY A 219 -8.41 -11.08 -0.27
CA GLY A 219 -7.24 -10.27 0.08
C GLY A 219 -6.08 -11.10 0.63
N VAL A 220 -6.38 -12.13 1.44
CA VAL A 220 -5.39 -13.09 1.96
C VAL A 220 -4.68 -13.83 0.82
N PHE A 221 -5.44 -14.37 -0.13
CA PHE A 221 -4.87 -15.05 -1.30
C PHE A 221 -4.09 -14.10 -2.21
N PHE A 222 -4.59 -12.88 -2.41
CA PHE A 222 -3.90 -11.87 -3.21
C PHE A 222 -2.56 -11.46 -2.58
N ALA A 223 -2.54 -11.17 -1.28
CA ALA A 223 -1.32 -10.83 -0.56
C ALA A 223 -0.31 -11.99 -0.57
N TYR A 224 -0.77 -13.23 -0.40
CA TYR A 224 0.07 -14.43 -0.51
C TYR A 224 0.63 -14.59 -1.93
N GLY A 225 -0.17 -14.36 -2.98
CA GLY A 225 0.27 -14.37 -4.36
C GLY A 225 1.36 -13.32 -4.63
N LEU A 226 1.18 -12.09 -4.11
CA LEU A 226 2.16 -11.01 -4.24
C LEU A 226 3.45 -11.31 -3.47
N LEU A 227 3.36 -11.91 -2.28
CA LEU A 227 4.52 -12.34 -1.50
C LEU A 227 5.29 -13.45 -2.25
N SER A 228 4.58 -14.44 -2.79
CA SER A 228 5.15 -15.54 -3.57
C SER A 228 5.80 -15.05 -4.86
N LEU A 229 5.16 -14.12 -5.59
CA LEU A 229 5.76 -13.48 -6.76
C LEU A 229 7.01 -12.67 -6.39
N SER A 230 6.94 -11.90 -5.32
CA SER A 230 8.09 -11.13 -4.83
C SER A 230 9.27 -12.04 -4.51
N ARG A 231 9.02 -13.21 -3.92
CA ARG A 231 10.06 -14.24 -3.68
C ARG A 231 10.59 -14.82 -4.99
N TYR A 232 9.72 -15.12 -5.96
CA TYR A 232 10.13 -15.62 -7.28
C TYR A 232 11.03 -14.61 -8.02
N CYS A 233 10.74 -13.31 -7.90
CA CYS A 233 11.56 -12.24 -8.43
C CYS A 233 12.87 -11.98 -7.65
N GLY A 234 13.21 -12.81 -6.65
CA GLY A 234 14.43 -12.66 -5.84
C GLY A 234 14.32 -11.63 -4.71
N GLY A 235 13.11 -11.15 -4.43
CA GLY A 235 12.81 -10.30 -3.28
C GLY A 235 13.09 -11.01 -1.95
N PHE A 236 13.47 -10.24 -0.93
CA PHE A 236 13.76 -10.73 0.43
C PHE A 236 14.98 -11.65 0.59
N THR A 237 15.87 -11.72 -0.40
CA THR A 237 17.16 -12.45 -0.29
C THR A 237 17.99 -12.01 0.91
N ASN A 238 18.06 -10.70 1.19
CA ASN A 238 18.81 -10.16 2.33
C ASN A 238 18.21 -10.51 3.71
N LYS A 239 16.95 -10.94 3.74
CA LYS A 239 16.16 -11.31 4.92
C LYS A 239 16.12 -12.83 5.16
N GLY A 240 16.75 -13.64 4.32
CA GLY A 240 16.76 -15.11 4.45
C GLY A 240 15.42 -15.77 4.12
N TRP A 241 14.55 -15.08 3.39
CA TRP A 241 13.25 -15.62 2.94
C TRP A 241 13.28 -16.10 1.47
N ALA A 242 14.37 -15.82 0.76
CA ALA A 242 14.67 -16.48 -0.49
C ALA A 242 15.05 -17.95 -0.22
N TRP A 243 15.00 -18.79 -1.26
CA TRP A 243 15.42 -20.19 -1.22
C TRP A 243 16.90 -20.42 -0.88
N ASN A 244 17.66 -19.37 -0.55
CA ASN A 244 19.08 -19.40 -0.24
C ASN A 244 19.34 -19.15 1.25
N HIS A 245 20.19 -19.99 1.85
CA HIS A 245 20.72 -19.78 3.19
C HIS A 245 21.52 -18.48 3.25
N LYS A 246 21.29 -17.67 4.29
CA LYS A 246 22.12 -16.52 4.62
C LYS A 246 23.00 -16.86 5.81
N PHE A 247 24.31 -16.88 5.61
CA PHE A 247 25.27 -16.99 6.71
C PHE A 247 25.31 -15.66 7.49
N ILE A 248 25.15 -15.73 8.81
CA ILE A 248 25.20 -14.59 9.71
C ILE A 248 26.64 -14.46 10.22
N ASP A 249 27.26 -13.31 9.95
CA ASP A 249 28.53 -12.97 10.57
C ASP A 249 28.28 -12.47 12.01
N ARG A 250 28.82 -13.18 13.01
CA ARG A 250 28.57 -12.94 14.45
C ARG A 250 29.21 -11.64 14.99
N THR A 251 30.02 -10.98 14.18
CA THR A 251 30.89 -9.86 14.58
C THR A 251 30.26 -8.47 14.44
N LYS A 252 29.12 -8.31 13.73
CA LYS A 252 28.47 -7.01 13.55
C LYS A 252 27.34 -6.75 14.57
N LYS A 253 27.37 -5.58 15.21
CA LYS A 253 26.31 -5.07 16.10
C LYS A 253 24.99 -4.99 15.31
N GLN A 254 24.04 -5.87 15.61
CA GLN A 254 22.75 -5.95 14.88
C GLN A 254 21.67 -5.09 15.55
N SER A 255 20.86 -4.42 14.73
CA SER A 255 19.64 -3.74 15.19
C SER A 255 18.68 -4.72 15.87
N PHE A 256 17.97 -4.28 16.91
CA PHE A 256 16.99 -5.09 17.66
C PHE A 256 15.98 -5.79 16.74
N TRP A 257 15.48 -5.07 15.72
CA TRP A 257 14.57 -5.62 14.71
C TRP A 257 15.19 -6.76 13.88
N PHE A 258 16.50 -6.68 13.60
CA PHE A 258 17.23 -7.70 12.87
C PHE A 258 17.58 -8.91 13.78
N SER A 259 17.78 -8.67 15.08
CA SER A 259 17.96 -9.71 16.10
C SER A 259 16.69 -10.55 16.29
N LEU A 260 15.52 -9.91 16.28
CA LEU A 260 14.24 -10.61 16.37
C LEU A 260 14.01 -11.53 15.16
N GLN A 261 14.44 -11.10 13.97
CA GLN A 261 14.37 -11.91 12.75
C GLN A 261 15.39 -13.06 12.74
N ASN A 262 16.61 -12.83 13.24
CA ASN A 262 17.70 -13.82 13.26
C ASN A 262 17.50 -14.95 14.30
N LYS A 263 16.60 -14.79 15.27
CA LYS A 263 16.24 -15.85 16.22
C LYS A 263 15.22 -16.86 15.68
N GLY A 264 14.86 -16.79 14.39
CA GLY A 264 13.93 -17.76 13.78
C GLY A 264 12.46 -17.54 14.15
N LEU A 265 12.11 -16.36 14.66
CA LEU A 265 10.75 -16.08 15.13
C LEU A 265 9.73 -15.85 14.00
N TRP A 266 10.16 -15.42 12.79
CA TRP A 266 9.29 -15.18 11.65
C TRP A 266 9.82 -15.88 10.39
N THR A 267 9.64 -17.19 10.35
CA THR A 267 9.93 -18.01 9.16
C THR A 267 8.80 -17.92 8.14
N MET A 268 9.10 -18.22 6.88
CA MET A 268 8.09 -18.26 5.84
C MET A 268 7.00 -19.30 6.14
N GLU A 269 7.40 -20.43 6.71
CA GLU A 269 6.52 -21.48 7.24
C GLU A 269 5.51 -20.95 8.27
N MET A 270 5.91 -20.00 9.13
CA MET A 270 5.01 -19.38 10.10
C MET A 270 4.02 -18.42 9.43
N ILE A 271 4.45 -17.71 8.39
CA ILE A 271 3.56 -16.85 7.59
C ILE A 271 2.55 -17.72 6.85
N GLU A 272 2.96 -18.82 6.22
CA GLU A 272 2.05 -19.77 5.58
C GLU A 272 1.07 -20.38 6.60
N SER A 273 1.57 -20.83 7.74
CA SER A 273 0.74 -21.40 8.80
C SER A 273 -0.26 -20.38 9.38
N SER A 274 0.16 -19.12 9.56
CA SER A 274 -0.73 -18.04 10.02
C SER A 274 -1.76 -17.64 8.97
N LEU A 275 -1.42 -17.67 7.68
CA LEU A 275 -2.38 -17.44 6.58
C LEU A 275 -3.43 -18.55 6.52
N ILE A 276 -3.03 -19.80 6.68
CA ILE A 276 -3.93 -20.96 6.74
C ILE A 276 -4.82 -20.87 7.98
N LEU A 277 -4.27 -20.51 9.14
CA LEU A 277 -5.03 -20.28 10.37
C LEU A 277 -6.04 -19.14 10.20
N PHE A 278 -5.61 -18.00 9.65
CA PHE A 278 -6.47 -16.84 9.43
C PHE A 278 -7.57 -17.14 8.41
N TYR A 279 -7.26 -17.86 7.33
CA TYR A 279 -8.25 -18.38 6.38
C TYR A 279 -9.23 -19.34 7.08
N GLY A 280 -8.74 -20.26 7.92
CA GLY A 280 -9.56 -21.16 8.71
C GLY A 280 -10.50 -20.43 9.67
N SER A 281 -9.98 -19.47 10.44
CA SER A 281 -10.78 -18.65 11.36
C SER A 281 -11.84 -17.84 10.62
N THR A 282 -11.48 -17.16 9.53
CA THR A 282 -12.47 -16.41 8.73
C THR A 282 -13.52 -17.32 8.11
N ASN A 283 -13.18 -18.56 7.73
CA ASN A 283 -14.16 -19.50 7.19
C ASN A 283 -15.12 -20.07 8.26
N ILE A 284 -14.72 -20.11 9.53
CA ILE A 284 -15.54 -20.59 10.65
C ILE A 284 -16.49 -19.51 11.15
N PHE A 285 -16.01 -18.27 11.30
CA PHE A 285 -16.79 -17.18 11.91
C PHE A 285 -17.79 -16.49 10.96
N TRP A 286 -17.73 -16.77 9.66
CA TRP A 286 -18.48 -16.03 8.64
C TRP A 286 -19.35 -16.88 7.71
N ASN A 287 -19.39 -18.21 7.92
CA ASN A 287 -20.34 -19.11 7.24
C ASN A 287 -21.58 -19.43 8.12
N ILE A 288 -21.82 -18.67 9.19
CA ILE A 288 -23.04 -18.68 10.01
C ILE A 288 -23.75 -17.35 9.78
#